data_AF-A0A1H3SIB1-F1
#
_entry.id   AF-A0A1H3SIB1-F1
#
_cell.length_a   1.000
_cell.length_b   1.000
_cell.length_c   1.000
_cell.angle_alpha   90.00
_cell.angle_beta   90.00
_cell.angle_gamma   90.00
#
_symmetry.space_group_name_H-M   'P 1'
#
loop_
_entity.id
_entity.type
_entity.pdbx_description
1 polymer ?
#
loop_
_entity_poly.entity_id
_entity_poly.type
_entity_poly.pdbx_seq_one_letter_code
_entity_poly.pdbx_strand_id
1 'polypeptide(L)'
;MELLLHIVKSMDKIIGIILEGVKEGYDYVIYDNNFAVGWIIAEVLQLPKISSCTTFAITKKISSALMKNHGEEEEKSPLYQEIMCILKKWEDTYGITLNEKQNVMTCPGDITIVYTSKVYQLDVEEFDNSYIFVGPFIT
;
A
#
# COMPACT_ATOMS: atom_id res chain seq x y z
N MET A 1 1.63 2.66 17.01
CA MET A 1 3.03 2.60 16.58
C MET A 1 3.58 1.17 16.53
N GLU A 2 3.43 0.34 17.57
CA GLU A 2 3.96 -1.05 17.56
C GLU A 2 3.43 -1.89 16.39
N LEU A 3 2.12 -1.88 16.14
CA LEU A 3 1.52 -2.59 15.00
C LEU A 3 2.14 -2.16 13.66
N LEU A 4 2.31 -0.85 13.46
CA LEU A 4 2.91 -0.31 12.23
C LEU A 4 4.36 -0.76 12.07
N LEU A 5 5.14 -0.76 13.15
CA LEU A 5 6.51 -1.27 13.14
C LEU A 5 6.55 -2.76 12.78
N HIS A 6 5.65 -3.57 13.35
CA HIS A 6 5.55 -4.99 13.01
C HIS A 6 5.21 -5.22 11.53
N ILE A 7 4.29 -4.43 10.98
CA ILE A 7 3.92 -4.47 9.56
C ILE A 7 5.15 -4.12 8.70
N VAL A 8 5.80 -2.98 8.95
CA VAL A 8 6.95 -2.51 8.16
C VAL A 8 8.14 -3.49 8.22
N LYS A 9 8.45 -4.05 9.39
CA LYS A 9 9.47 -5.11 9.53
C LYS A 9 9.12 -6.38 8.75
N SER A 10 7.84 -6.76 8.76
CA SER A 10 7.38 -7.92 8.00
C SER A 10 7.48 -7.68 6.50
N MET A 11 7.08 -6.48 6.04
CA MET A 11 7.26 -6.06 4.66
C MET A 11 8.73 -6.12 4.23
N ASP A 12 9.64 -5.53 5.02
CA ASP A 12 11.07 -5.48 4.70
C ASP A 12 11.66 -6.88 4.48
N LYS A 13 11.31 -7.82 5.37
CA LYS A 13 11.72 -9.21 5.25
C LYS A 13 11.14 -9.90 4.02
N ILE A 14 9.85 -9.72 3.75
CA ILE A 14 9.16 -10.38 2.64
C ILE A 14 9.68 -9.85 1.29
N ILE A 15 9.95 -8.55 1.18
CA ILE A 15 10.52 -7.95 -0.05
C ILE A 15 11.83 -8.65 -0.42
N GLY A 16 12.76 -8.81 0.55
CA GLY A 16 14.02 -9.50 0.31
C GLY A 16 13.83 -10.94 -0.16
N ILE A 17 12.96 -11.70 0.51
CA ILE A 17 12.65 -13.09 0.16
C ILE A 17 12.10 -13.20 -1.26
N ILE A 18 11.18 -12.32 -1.65
CA ILE A 18 10.57 -12.34 -2.98
C ILE A 18 11.63 -12.00 -4.04
N LEU A 19 12.39 -10.91 -3.86
CA LEU A 19 13.39 -10.48 -4.84
C LEU A 19 14.50 -11.54 -5.05
N GLU A 20 14.93 -12.23 -3.99
CA GLU A 20 15.88 -13.36 -4.11
C GLU A 20 15.28 -14.56 -4.88
N GLY A 21 13.95 -14.72 -4.83
CA GLY A 21 13.22 -15.81 -5.46
C GLY A 21 12.85 -15.58 -6.93
N VAL A 22 12.91 -14.34 -7.42
CA VAL A 22 12.61 -13.99 -8.82
C VAL A 22 13.70 -14.54 -9.74
N LYS A 23 13.34 -15.53 -10.57
CA LYS A 23 14.28 -16.23 -11.47
C LYS A 23 13.93 -16.15 -12.95
N GLU A 24 12.71 -15.73 -13.26
CA GLU A 24 12.16 -15.66 -14.61
C GLU A 24 11.47 -14.31 -14.82
N GLY A 25 11.09 -14.02 -16.07
CA GLY A 25 10.33 -12.82 -16.39
C GLY A 25 8.86 -12.97 -15.99
N TYR A 26 8.30 -11.93 -15.39
CA TYR A 26 6.88 -11.82 -15.11
C TYR A 26 6.29 -10.66 -15.92
N ASP A 27 5.01 -10.75 -16.27
CA ASP A 27 4.34 -9.72 -17.07
C ASP A 27 3.68 -8.63 -16.20
N TYR A 28 3.36 -8.94 -14.94
CA TYR A 28 2.70 -8.04 -13.99
C TYR A 28 2.78 -8.58 -12.56
N VAL A 29 2.42 -7.74 -11.58
CA VAL A 29 2.29 -8.14 -10.16
C VAL A 29 0.88 -7.83 -9.67
N ILE A 30 0.21 -8.83 -9.10
CA ILE A 30 -1.05 -8.64 -8.35
C ILE A 30 -0.72 -8.66 -6.86
N TYR A 31 -1.21 -7.68 -6.11
CA TYR A 31 -0.92 -7.55 -4.69
C TYR A 31 -2.08 -6.93 -3.90
N ASP A 32 -2.08 -7.11 -2.58
CA ASP A 32 -3.11 -6.53 -1.71
C ASP A 32 -2.95 -5.01 -1.58
N ASN A 33 -4.04 -4.27 -1.75
CA ASN A 33 -4.05 -2.81 -1.74
C ASN A 33 -3.50 -2.21 -0.43
N ASN A 34 -3.65 -2.91 0.69
CA ASN A 34 -3.31 -2.44 2.02
C ASN A 34 -1.96 -3.02 2.50
N PHE A 35 -1.18 -3.63 1.61
CA PHE A 35 0.12 -4.22 1.91
C PHE A 35 1.16 -3.93 0.81
N ALA A 36 1.99 -2.90 1.03
CA ALA A 36 2.90 -2.31 0.05
C ALA A 36 3.98 -3.22 -0.57
N VAL A 37 4.18 -4.45 -0.07
CA VAL A 37 5.23 -5.36 -0.59
C VAL A 37 5.12 -5.54 -2.09
N GLY A 38 3.95 -5.90 -2.59
CA GLY A 38 3.82 -6.19 -4.02
C GLY A 38 3.93 -4.93 -4.89
N TRP A 39 3.52 -3.76 -4.37
CA TRP A 39 3.76 -2.48 -5.01
C TRP A 39 5.26 -2.20 -5.15
N ILE A 40 6.03 -2.42 -4.07
CA ILE A 40 7.49 -2.25 -4.06
C ILE A 40 8.16 -3.20 -5.04
N ILE A 41 7.78 -4.48 -5.03
CA ILE A 41 8.31 -5.48 -5.95
C ILE A 41 8.03 -5.09 -7.40
N ALA A 42 6.82 -4.64 -7.71
CA ALA A 42 6.46 -4.21 -9.06
C ALA A 42 7.28 -2.99 -9.52
N GLU A 43 7.51 -2.00 -8.64
CA GLU A 43 8.38 -0.86 -8.96
C GLU A 43 9.82 -1.29 -9.22
N VAL A 44 10.39 -2.13 -8.34
CA VAL A 44 11.77 -2.62 -8.49
C VAL A 44 11.96 -3.38 -9.79
N LEU A 45 10.97 -4.20 -10.18
CA LEU A 45 11.01 -5.00 -11.41
C LEU A 45 10.50 -4.23 -12.65
N GLN A 46 10.04 -2.98 -12.49
CA GLN A 46 9.42 -2.17 -13.55
C GLN A 46 8.23 -2.88 -14.23
N LEU A 47 7.39 -3.55 -13.43
CA LEU A 47 6.24 -4.31 -13.91
C LEU A 47 4.93 -3.55 -13.70
N PRO A 48 3.92 -3.81 -14.57
CA PRO A 48 2.55 -3.38 -14.34
C PRO A 48 2.02 -3.83 -12.96
N LYS A 49 1.34 -2.91 -12.29
CA LYS A 49 0.80 -3.03 -10.93
C LYS A 49 -0.71 -3.25 -10.97
N ILE A 50 -1.17 -4.36 -10.43
CA ILE A 50 -2.59 -4.65 -10.25
C ILE A 50 -2.89 -4.74 -8.76
N SER A 51 -3.53 -3.70 -8.22
CA SER A 51 -3.93 -3.66 -6.81
C SER A 51 -5.24 -4.42 -6.59
N SER A 52 -5.26 -5.28 -5.58
CA SER A 52 -6.42 -6.07 -5.14
C SER A 52 -6.98 -5.46 -3.85
N CYS A 53 -8.09 -4.73 -3.95
CA CYS A 53 -8.73 -4.04 -2.84
C CYS A 53 -9.92 -4.85 -2.30
N THR A 54 -9.66 -5.56 -1.19
CA THR A 54 -10.60 -6.46 -0.49
C THR A 54 -11.55 -5.74 0.46
N THR A 55 -11.49 -4.41 0.52
CA THR A 55 -12.30 -3.55 1.39
C THR A 55 -13.07 -2.52 0.57
N PHE A 56 -13.71 -1.56 1.24
CA PHE A 56 -14.02 -0.28 0.61
C PHE A 56 -12.70 0.39 0.19
N ALA A 57 -12.70 1.00 -0.99
CA ALA A 57 -11.57 1.81 -1.40
C ALA A 57 -11.47 3.02 -0.46
N ILE A 58 -10.26 3.28 0.05
CA ILE A 58 -10.01 4.34 1.04
C ILE A 58 -9.91 5.67 0.30
N THR A 59 -10.80 6.60 0.63
CA THR A 59 -10.86 7.96 0.07
C THR A 59 -9.87 8.87 0.78
N LYS A 60 -9.58 10.05 0.22
CA LYS A 60 -8.70 11.05 0.87
C LYS A 60 -9.24 11.46 2.23
N LYS A 61 -10.57 11.59 2.33
CA LYS A 61 -11.28 11.90 3.56
C LYS A 61 -11.07 10.82 4.63
N ILE A 62 -11.28 9.55 4.28
CA ILE A 62 -11.07 8.41 5.20
C ILE A 62 -9.60 8.34 5.61
N SER A 63 -8.67 8.43 4.65
CA SER A 63 -7.23 8.47 4.93
C SER A 63 -6.91 9.57 5.95
N SER A 64 -7.33 10.82 5.70
CA SER A 64 -7.07 11.94 6.60
C SER A 64 -7.63 11.73 8.02
N ALA A 65 -8.77 11.05 8.14
CA ALA A 65 -9.38 10.75 9.43
C ALA A 65 -8.58 9.69 10.21
N LEU A 66 -8.08 8.66 9.51
CA LEU A 66 -7.22 7.62 10.11
C LEU A 66 -5.86 8.19 10.55
N MET A 67 -5.40 9.25 9.87
CA MET A 67 -4.07 9.86 10.06
C MET A 67 -4.01 10.95 11.11
N LYS A 68 -5.17 11.45 11.58
CA LYS A 68 -5.28 12.65 12.42
C LYS A 68 -4.76 12.49 13.86
N ASN A 69 -4.16 11.36 14.21
CA ASN A 69 -3.78 11.02 15.59
C ASN A 69 -2.28 11.08 15.90
N HIS A 70 -1.42 11.50 14.96
CA HIS A 70 0.03 11.57 15.20
C HIS A 70 0.47 12.99 15.56
N GLY A 71 0.70 13.25 16.85
CA GLY A 71 1.27 14.51 17.35
C GLY A 71 2.79 14.54 17.27
N GLU A 72 3.39 15.74 17.35
CA GLU A 72 4.86 15.97 17.29
C GLU A 72 5.67 15.14 18.33
N GLU A 73 5.04 14.73 19.43
CA GLU A 73 5.67 13.88 20.46
C GLU A 73 5.90 12.44 19.98
N GLU A 74 5.07 11.93 19.06
CA GLU A 74 5.21 10.57 18.52
C GLU A 74 6.37 10.45 17.52
N GLU A 75 6.71 11.52 16.82
CA GLU A 75 7.84 11.56 15.86
C GLU A 75 9.20 11.39 16.56
N LYS A 76 9.27 11.69 17.87
CA LYS A 76 10.47 11.50 18.69
C LYS A 76 10.56 10.11 19.33
N SER A 77 9.55 9.26 19.15
CA SER A 77 9.52 7.91 19.71
C SER A 77 10.59 7.01 19.08
N PRO A 78 11.28 6.14 19.85
CA PRO A 78 12.19 5.14 19.30
C PRO A 78 11.52 4.25 18.23
N LEU A 79 10.23 3.94 18.38
CA LEU A 79 9.47 3.14 17.42
C LEU A 79 9.30 3.87 16.08
N TYR A 80 9.10 5.19 16.13
CA TYR A 80 9.00 6.03 14.93
C TYR A 80 10.33 6.07 14.19
N GLN A 81 11.42 6.32 14.92
CA GLN A 81 12.76 6.35 14.34
C GLN A 81 13.12 5.01 13.68
N GLU A 82 12.74 3.88 14.28
CA GLU A 82 12.97 2.57 13.68
C GLU A 82 12.16 2.35 12.39
N ILE A 83 10.90 2.79 12.34
CA ILE A 83 10.11 2.78 11.09
C ILE A 83 10.80 3.62 10.03
N MET A 84 11.25 4.83 10.40
CA MET A 84 11.91 5.73 9.44
C MET A 84 13.23 5.17 8.91
N CYS A 85 14.01 4.46 9.74
CA CYS A 85 15.19 3.76 9.27
C CYS A 85 14.87 2.72 8.19
N ILE A 86 13.76 1.97 8.34
CA ILE A 86 13.35 0.97 7.34
C ILE A 86 12.85 1.65 6.07
N LEU A 87 12.03 2.71 6.18
CA LEU A 87 11.57 3.47 5.02
C LEU A 87 12.74 4.09 4.26
N LYS A 88 13.73 4.64 4.98
CA LYS A 88 14.95 5.19 4.39
C LYS A 88 15.78 4.13 3.68
N LYS A 89 15.89 2.93 4.27
CA LYS A 89 16.52 1.77 3.62
C LYS A 89 15.82 1.42 2.30
N TRP A 90 14.50 1.45 2.25
CA TRP A 90 13.76 1.18 0.99
C TRP A 90 14.00 2.26 -0.06
N GLU A 91 14.05 3.52 0.34
CA GLU A 91 14.42 4.61 -0.57
C GLU A 91 15.83 4.41 -1.14
N ASP A 92 16.81 4.12 -0.28
CA ASP A 92 18.21 3.97 -0.68
C ASP A 92 18.46 2.70 -1.50
N THR A 93 17.71 1.61 -1.24
CA THR A 93 17.92 0.31 -1.90
C THR A 93 17.08 0.16 -3.17
N TYR A 94 15.85 0.66 -3.16
CA TYR A 94 14.86 0.44 -4.22
C TYR A 94 14.47 1.71 -4.96
N GLY A 95 14.92 2.89 -4.52
CA GLY A 95 14.52 4.18 -5.11
C GLY A 95 13.08 4.57 -4.78
N ILE A 96 12.49 3.97 -3.73
CA ILE A 96 11.09 4.13 -3.38
C ILE A 96 10.92 5.08 -2.20
N THR A 97 10.30 6.23 -2.46
CA THR A 97 9.89 7.17 -1.41
C THR A 97 8.42 6.93 -1.07
N LEU A 98 8.16 6.28 0.07
CA LEU A 98 6.82 6.22 0.65
C LEU A 98 6.63 7.46 1.52
N ASN A 99 5.79 8.40 1.07
CA ASN A 99 5.41 9.52 1.92
C ASN A 99 4.67 8.98 3.15
N GLU A 100 5.14 9.35 4.35
CA GLU A 100 4.91 8.75 5.69
C GLU A 100 3.46 8.45 6.09
N LYS A 101 2.47 8.87 5.31
CA LYS A 101 1.08 8.95 5.73
C LYS A 101 0.12 8.21 4.79
N GLN A 102 0.21 8.39 3.47
CA GLN A 102 -0.77 7.79 2.55
C GLN A 102 -0.39 6.39 2.03
N ASN A 103 0.90 6.06 1.95
CA ASN A 103 1.31 4.99 1.04
C ASN A 103 1.56 3.61 1.69
N VAL A 104 1.69 3.49 3.02
CA VAL A 104 1.92 2.16 3.63
C VAL A 104 0.65 1.31 3.65
N MET A 105 -0.51 1.96 3.78
CA MET A 105 -1.81 1.30 3.95
C MET A 105 -2.73 1.44 2.73
N THR A 106 -2.36 2.24 1.73
CA THR A 106 -3.07 2.30 0.44
C THR A 106 -2.06 2.39 -0.69
N CYS A 107 -1.98 1.35 -1.50
CA CYS A 107 -1.06 1.20 -2.63
C CYS A 107 -1.85 0.98 -3.93
N PRO A 108 -2.47 2.03 -4.51
CA PRO A 108 -3.13 1.88 -5.79
C PRO A 108 -2.12 1.44 -6.86
N GLY A 109 -2.57 0.57 -7.77
CA GLY A 109 -1.80 0.11 -8.92
C GLY A 109 -2.12 0.92 -10.18
N ASP A 110 -1.61 0.46 -11.32
CA ASP A 110 -2.03 0.98 -12.64
C ASP A 110 -3.53 0.72 -12.86
N ILE A 111 -4.02 -0.39 -12.31
CA ILE A 111 -5.44 -0.64 -12.04
C ILE A 111 -5.62 -1.13 -10.60
N THR A 112 -6.79 -0.83 -10.03
CA THR A 112 -7.21 -1.30 -8.69
C THR A 112 -8.54 -2.02 -8.80
N ILE A 113 -8.55 -3.32 -8.55
CA ILE A 113 -9.75 -4.15 -8.53
C ILE A 113 -10.39 -4.02 -7.14
N VAL A 114 -11.59 -3.46 -7.07
CA VAL A 114 -12.34 -3.27 -5.83
C VAL A 114 -13.46 -4.29 -5.76
N TYR A 115 -13.43 -5.17 -4.77
CA TYR A 115 -14.45 -6.23 -4.61
C TYR A 115 -15.74 -5.76 -3.97
N THR A 116 -15.81 -4.48 -3.57
CA THR A 116 -17.05 -3.83 -3.15
C THR A 116 -17.85 -3.37 -4.39
N SER A 117 -19.18 -3.43 -4.34
CA SER A 117 -20.01 -2.88 -5.42
C SER A 117 -19.88 -1.36 -5.47
N LYS A 118 -19.81 -0.80 -6.69
CA LYS A 118 -19.73 0.64 -6.91
C LYS A 118 -20.86 1.42 -6.23
N VAL A 119 -22.05 0.83 -6.12
CA VAL A 119 -23.24 1.45 -5.49
C VAL A 119 -23.07 1.63 -3.98
N TYR A 120 -22.27 0.78 -3.33
CA TYR A 120 -22.03 0.87 -1.88
C TYR A 120 -20.75 1.62 -1.54
N GLN A 121 -19.90 1.92 -2.53
CA GLN A 121 -18.66 2.64 -2.31
C GLN A 121 -18.95 4.08 -1.84
N LEU A 122 -18.34 4.46 -0.72
CA LEU A 122 -18.39 5.83 -0.21
C LEU A 122 -17.55 6.76 -1.09
N ASP A 123 -18.07 7.99 -1.28
CA ASP A 123 -17.46 9.06 -2.07
C ASP A 123 -16.89 8.54 -3.41
N VAL A 124 -17.68 7.74 -4.12
CA VAL A 124 -17.24 6.96 -5.30
C VAL A 124 -16.71 7.83 -6.44
N GLU A 125 -17.14 9.08 -6.49
CA GLU A 125 -16.70 10.13 -7.39
C GLU A 125 -15.23 10.56 -7.18
N GLU A 126 -14.60 10.22 -6.06
CA GLU A 126 -13.15 10.43 -5.85
C GLU A 126 -12.29 9.47 -6.70
N PHE A 127 -12.86 8.37 -7.21
CA PHE A 127 -12.12 7.34 -7.95
C PHE A 127 -12.29 7.51 -9.46
N ASP A 128 -11.17 7.45 -10.16
CA ASP A 128 -11.13 7.49 -11.63
C ASP A 128 -11.34 6.10 -12.26
N ASN A 129 -11.13 6.01 -13.58
CA ASN A 129 -11.33 4.77 -14.33
C ASN A 129 -10.28 3.69 -14.05
N SER A 130 -9.22 3.97 -13.28
CA SER A 130 -8.27 2.94 -12.83
C SER A 130 -8.86 2.04 -11.75
N TYR A 131 -9.94 2.46 -11.07
CA TYR A 131 -10.64 1.67 -10.07
C TYR A 131 -11.79 0.87 -10.70
N ILE A 132 -11.58 -0.44 -10.80
CA ILE A 132 -12.52 -1.39 -11.41
C ILE A 132 -13.31 -2.06 -10.29
N PHE A 133 -14.56 -1.62 -10.10
CA PHE A 133 -15.48 -2.20 -9.12
C PHE A 133 -16.11 -3.48 -9.66
N VAL A 134 -15.75 -4.63 -9.07
CA VAL A 134 -16.21 -5.97 -9.48
C VAL A 134 -17.14 -6.62 -8.45
N GLY A 135 -17.46 -5.91 -7.38
CA GLY A 135 -18.30 -6.44 -6.31
C GLY A 135 -19.75 -6.68 -6.73
N PRO A 136 -20.38 -7.77 -6.24
CA PRO A 136 -21.75 -8.11 -6.59
C PRO A 136 -22.73 -7.06 -6.07
N PHE A 137 -23.79 -6.82 -6.83
CA PHE A 137 -24.98 -6.14 -6.34
C PHE A 137 -25.93 -7.21 -5.78
N ILE A 138 -26.04 -7.30 -4.46
CA ILE A 138 -26.97 -8.22 -3.80
C ILE A 138 -28.31 -7.49 -3.68
N THR A 139 -29.33 -7.98 -4.39
CA THR A 139 -30.72 -7.50 -4.34
C THR A 139 -31.54 -8.36 -3.39
#